data_AF-A0A9D7KDG7-F1
#
_entry.id   AF-A0A9D7KDG7-F1
#
_cell.length_a   1.000
_cell.length_b   1.000
_cell.length_c   1.000
_cell.angle_alpha   90.00
_cell.angle_beta   90.00
_cell.angle_gamma   90.00
#
_symmetry.space_group_name_H-M   'P 1'
#
loop_
_entity.id
_entity.type
_entity.pdbx_description
1 polymer ?
#
loop_
_entity_poly.entity_id
_entity_poly.type
_entity_poly.pdbx_seq_one_letter_code
_entity_poly.pdbx_strand_id
1 'polypeptide(L)'
;MDTTLISSLTALAAVVFAPMVSVYVAKRQIRASVVSVNRQAWINRLRDELAFFVCEVRLVPSTYAANAITMPEAIKRYEGITLKEEVVKLLLNPTEAEHIELLRLMKTARKAAQKAIDEEQGMAKELDKAADLIVTQSQKVLKTEWDRVKSGE
;
A
#
# COMPACT_ATOMS: atom_id res chain seq x y z
N MET A 1 12.58 34.50 52.99
CA MET A 1 11.99 33.16 52.73
C MET A 1 13.07 32.13 53.01
N ASP A 2 12.72 31.06 53.72
CA ASP A 2 13.63 29.97 54.02
C ASP A 2 13.96 29.17 52.74
N THR A 3 15.24 28.92 52.50
CA THR A 3 15.73 28.17 51.33
C THR A 3 15.23 26.72 51.33
N THR A 4 15.03 26.15 52.52
CA THR A 4 14.48 24.81 52.74
C THR A 4 13.02 24.70 52.25
N LEU A 5 12.20 25.73 52.47
CA LEU A 5 10.81 25.77 52.02
C LEU A 5 10.73 25.78 50.50
N ILE A 6 11.55 26.61 49.85
CA ILE A 6 11.62 26.71 48.38
C ILE A 6 12.07 25.38 47.77
N SER A 7 13.09 24.74 48.35
CA SER A 7 13.60 23.44 47.92
C SER A 7 12.56 22.31 48.07
N SER A 8 11.79 22.34 49.15
CA SER A 8 10.78 21.32 49.44
C SER A 8 9.59 21.44 48.48
N LEU A 9 9.18 22.67 48.15
CA LEU A 9 8.12 22.93 47.17
C LEU A 9 8.52 22.54 45.75
N THR A 10 9.78 22.79 45.35
CA THR A 10 10.28 22.37 44.03
C THR A 10 10.37 20.85 43.92
N ALA A 11 10.83 20.15 44.97
CA ALA A 11 10.87 18.70 45.00
C ALA A 11 9.45 18.09 44.88
N LEU A 12 8.48 18.64 45.61
CA LEU A 12 7.08 18.18 45.54
C LEU A 12 6.48 18.38 44.15
N ALA A 13 6.72 19.55 43.54
CA ALA A 13 6.29 19.82 42.17
C ALA A 13 6.92 18.84 41.17
N ALA A 14 8.23 18.59 41.28
CA ALA A 14 8.94 17.66 40.40
C ALA A 14 8.38 16.23 40.46
N VAL A 15 8.02 15.73 41.65
CA VAL A 15 7.46 14.38 41.84
C VAL A 15 6.07 14.22 41.20
N VAL A 16 5.32 15.31 41.04
CA VAL A 16 4.01 15.29 40.37
C VAL A 16 4.15 15.52 38.85
N PHE A 17 4.93 16.51 38.44
CA PHE A 17 5.04 16.90 37.03
C PHE A 17 5.91 15.94 36.22
N ALA A 18 6.99 15.38 36.79
CA ALA A 18 7.87 14.49 36.03
C ALA A 18 7.17 13.20 35.56
N PRO A 19 6.36 12.50 36.39
CA PRO A 19 5.56 11.36 35.93
C PRO A 19 4.50 11.75 34.90
N MET A 20 3.83 12.91 35.05
CA MET A 20 2.83 13.37 34.08
C MET A 20 3.44 13.62 32.70
N VAL A 21 4.57 14.34 32.65
CA VAL A 21 5.31 14.57 31.39
C VAL A 21 5.79 13.24 30.82
N SER A 22 6.30 12.33 31.65
CA SER A 22 6.76 11.01 31.20
C SER A 22 5.63 10.19 30.57
N VAL A 23 4.45 10.14 31.20
CA VAL A 23 3.28 9.45 30.66
C VAL A 23 2.79 10.11 29.36
N TYR A 24 2.78 11.43 29.29
CA TYR A 24 2.41 12.16 28.08
C TYR A 24 3.33 11.84 26.90
N VAL A 25 4.65 11.90 27.12
CA VAL A 25 5.66 11.57 26.10
C VAL A 25 5.56 10.11 25.69
N ALA A 26 5.45 9.18 26.65
CA ALA A 26 5.32 7.75 26.37
C ALA A 26 4.08 7.44 25.52
N LYS A 27 2.92 8.02 25.86
CA LYS A 27 1.69 7.86 25.06
C LYS A 27 1.85 8.38 23.64
N ARG A 28 2.53 9.52 23.47
CA ARG A 28 2.78 10.11 22.16
C ARG A 28 3.73 9.24 21.32
N GLN A 29 4.80 8.72 21.93
CA GLN A 29 5.74 7.81 21.28
C GLN A 29 5.09 6.50 20.86
N ILE A 30 4.28 5.89 21.74
CA ILE A 30 3.56 4.64 21.42
C ILE A 30 2.60 4.86 20.25
N ARG A 31 1.81 5.94 20.27
CA ARG A 31 0.88 6.24 19.17
C ARG A 31 1.62 6.43 17.84
N ALA A 32 2.68 7.24 17.83
CA ALA A 32 3.49 7.45 16.62
C ALA A 32 4.11 6.15 16.12
N SER A 33 4.65 5.32 17.03
CA SER A 33 5.23 4.01 16.68
C SER A 33 4.19 3.07 16.09
N VAL A 34 3.00 2.97 16.68
CA VAL A 34 1.92 2.08 16.20
C VAL A 34 1.41 2.53 14.84
N VAL A 35 1.23 3.84 14.63
CA VAL A 35 0.80 4.40 13.33
C VAL A 35 1.84 4.10 12.25
N SER A 36 3.12 4.39 12.53
CA SER A 36 4.22 4.14 11.59
C SER A 36 4.33 2.66 11.19
N VAL A 37 4.24 1.74 12.16
CA VAL A 37 4.28 0.30 11.91
C VAL A 37 3.08 -0.17 11.08
N ASN A 38 1.86 0.29 11.39
CA ASN A 38 0.67 -0.07 10.61
C ASN A 38 0.74 0.48 9.18
N ARG A 39 1.20 1.73 9.00
CA ARG A 39 1.39 2.33 7.68
C ARG A 39 2.44 1.58 6.87
N GLN A 40 3.56 1.17 7.50
CA GLN A 40 4.57 0.35 6.84
C GLN A 40 4.02 -1.01 6.40
N ALA A 41 3.23 -1.67 7.26
CA ALA A 41 2.58 -2.94 6.93
C ALA A 41 1.59 -2.78 5.76
N TRP A 42 0.82 -1.69 5.75
CA TRP A 42 -0.06 -1.33 4.64
C TRP A 42 0.72 -1.08 3.33
N ILE A 43 1.81 -0.32 3.37
CA ILE A 43 2.69 -0.06 2.21
C ILE A 43 3.24 -1.37 1.64
N ASN A 44 3.75 -2.25 2.52
CA ASN A 44 4.33 -3.53 2.10
C ASN A 44 3.27 -4.42 1.45
N ARG A 45 2.09 -4.53 2.07
CA ARG A 45 0.98 -5.27 1.47
C ARG A 45 0.60 -4.72 0.12
N LEU A 46 0.45 -3.40 -0.02
CA LEU A 46 0.13 -2.78 -1.31
C LEU A 46 1.17 -3.13 -2.39
N ARG A 47 2.47 -3.11 -2.05
CA ARG A 47 3.55 -3.52 -2.98
C ARG A 47 3.41 -4.97 -3.43
N ASP A 48 3.16 -5.88 -2.50
CA ASP A 48 3.06 -7.31 -2.82
C ASP A 48 1.86 -7.60 -3.73
N GLU A 49 0.69 -7.02 -3.43
CA GLU A 49 -0.53 -7.21 -4.22
C GLU A 49 -0.39 -6.60 -5.62
N LEU A 50 0.25 -5.43 -5.74
CA LEU A 50 0.54 -4.79 -7.04
C LEU A 50 1.54 -5.58 -7.86
N ALA A 51 2.62 -6.09 -7.24
CA ALA A 51 3.63 -6.88 -7.93
C ALA A 51 3.02 -8.16 -8.51
N PHE A 52 2.17 -8.84 -7.73
CA PHE A 52 1.43 -10.00 -8.20
C PHE A 52 0.51 -9.64 -9.37
N PHE A 53 -0.31 -8.60 -9.20
CA PHE A 53 -1.27 -8.17 -10.23
C PHE A 53 -0.55 -7.86 -11.56
N VAL A 54 0.53 -7.08 -11.51
CA VAL A 54 1.31 -6.69 -12.68
C VAL A 54 1.93 -7.90 -13.37
N CYS A 55 2.46 -8.86 -12.61
CA CYS A 55 3.03 -10.08 -13.15
C CYS A 55 1.98 -10.90 -13.93
N GLU A 56 0.84 -11.18 -13.29
CA GLU A 56 -0.20 -12.02 -13.88
C GLU A 56 -0.86 -11.36 -15.09
N VAL A 57 -1.09 -10.05 -15.06
CA VAL A 57 -1.64 -9.30 -16.20
C VAL A 57 -0.74 -9.42 -17.44
N ARG A 58 0.58 -9.49 -17.28
CA ARG A 58 1.53 -9.74 -18.39
C ARG A 58 1.50 -11.18 -18.85
N LEU A 59 1.53 -12.10 -17.88
CA LEU A 59 1.89 -13.49 -18.14
C LEU A 59 0.70 -14.35 -18.57
N VAL A 60 -0.48 -14.17 -17.95
CA VAL A 60 -1.63 -15.06 -18.18
C VAL A 60 -2.08 -15.05 -19.64
N PRO A 61 -2.32 -13.90 -20.30
CA PRO A 61 -2.78 -13.90 -21.68
C PRO A 61 -1.72 -14.48 -22.64
N SER A 62 -0.45 -14.11 -22.44
CA SER A 62 0.66 -14.60 -23.27
C SER A 62 0.88 -16.11 -23.14
N THR A 63 0.80 -16.66 -21.92
CA THR A 63 0.97 -18.10 -21.69
C THR A 63 -0.22 -18.90 -22.19
N TYR A 64 -1.43 -18.36 -22.09
CA TYR A 64 -2.62 -18.99 -22.65
C TYR A 64 -2.57 -19.03 -24.18
N ALA A 65 -2.30 -17.89 -24.83
CA ALA A 65 -2.17 -17.79 -26.30
C ALA A 65 -1.04 -18.68 -26.86
N ALA A 66 0.02 -18.91 -26.08
CA ALA A 66 1.11 -19.82 -26.43
C ALA A 66 0.81 -21.30 -26.18
N ASN A 67 -0.41 -21.66 -25.74
CA ASN A 67 -0.82 -23.01 -25.32
C ASN A 67 0.05 -23.59 -24.18
N ALA A 68 0.70 -22.74 -23.38
CA ALA A 68 1.52 -23.17 -22.24
C ALA A 68 0.67 -23.47 -20.99
N ILE A 69 -0.55 -22.92 -20.93
CA ILE A 69 -1.56 -23.22 -19.91
C ILE A 69 -2.90 -23.52 -20.58
N THR A 70 -3.74 -24.29 -19.89
CA THR A 70 -5.09 -24.64 -20.35
C THR A 70 -6.10 -23.54 -20.01
N MET A 71 -7.27 -23.55 -20.66
CA MET A 71 -8.35 -22.59 -20.35
C MET A 71 -8.77 -22.60 -18.86
N PRO A 72 -8.99 -23.76 -18.19
CA PRO A 72 -9.30 -23.76 -16.76
C PRO A 72 -8.20 -23.12 -15.89
N GLU A 73 -6.93 -23.32 -16.25
CA GLU A 73 -5.81 -22.69 -15.54
C GLU A 73 -5.76 -21.17 -15.79
N ALA A 74 -6.02 -20.73 -17.03
CA ALA A 74 -6.12 -19.31 -17.37
C ALA A 74 -7.25 -18.62 -16.59
N ILE A 75 -8.43 -19.25 -16.48
CA ILE A 75 -9.56 -18.76 -15.67
C ILE A 75 -9.15 -18.61 -14.22
N LYS A 76 -8.56 -19.65 -13.60
CA LYS A 76 -8.13 -19.62 -12.21
C LYS A 76 -7.10 -18.51 -11.93
N ARG A 77 -6.15 -18.30 -12.85
CA ARG A 77 -5.16 -17.22 -12.72
C ARG A 77 -5.79 -15.84 -12.90
N TYR A 78 -6.77 -15.71 -13.81
CA TYR A 78 -7.55 -14.49 -13.98
C TYR A 78 -8.45 -14.16 -12.77
N GLU A 79 -8.99 -15.17 -12.08
CA GLU A 79 -9.63 -14.98 -10.77
C GLU A 79 -8.64 -14.36 -9.77
N GLY A 80 -7.38 -14.83 -9.78
CA GLY A 80 -6.27 -14.24 -9.04
C GLY A 80 -6.07 -12.76 -9.37
N ILE A 81 -5.98 -12.40 -10.65
CA ILE A 81 -5.88 -10.98 -11.10
C ILE A 81 -7.04 -10.15 -10.53
N THR A 82 -8.27 -10.67 -10.64
CA THR A 82 -9.48 -9.97 -10.20
C THR A 82 -9.50 -9.76 -8.69
N LEU A 83 -9.16 -10.79 -7.91
CA LEU A 83 -9.06 -10.70 -6.45
C LEU A 83 -8.03 -9.64 -6.03
N LYS A 84 -6.88 -9.60 -6.69
CA LYS A 84 -5.79 -8.66 -6.36
C LYS A 84 -6.17 -7.22 -6.68
N GLU A 85 -6.89 -6.98 -7.77
CA GLU A 85 -7.47 -5.65 -8.05
C GLU A 85 -8.40 -5.20 -6.92
N GLU A 86 -9.31 -6.07 -6.45
CA GLU A 86 -10.24 -5.71 -5.38
C GLU A 86 -9.52 -5.49 -4.03
N VAL A 87 -8.50 -6.30 -3.71
CA VAL A 87 -7.67 -6.07 -2.51
C VAL A 87 -6.96 -4.73 -2.60
N VAL A 88 -6.31 -4.42 -3.72
CA VAL A 88 -5.64 -3.12 -3.90
C VAL A 88 -6.63 -1.98 -3.80
N LYS A 89 -7.80 -2.07 -4.44
CA LYS A 89 -8.87 -1.07 -4.34
C LYS A 89 -9.30 -0.79 -2.89
N LEU A 90 -9.34 -1.81 -2.03
CA LEU A 90 -9.65 -1.65 -0.60
C LEU A 90 -8.50 -1.06 0.21
N LEU A 91 -7.25 -1.20 -0.27
CA LEU A 91 -6.08 -0.58 0.34
C LEU A 91 -5.94 0.89 -0.07
N LEU A 92 -6.40 1.28 -1.26
CA LEU A 92 -6.24 2.62 -1.79
C LEU A 92 -7.22 3.63 -1.18
N ASN A 93 -6.78 4.88 -1.07
CA ASN A 93 -7.63 5.99 -0.65
C ASN A 93 -8.54 6.45 -1.83
N PRO A 94 -9.87 6.42 -1.70
CA PRO A 94 -10.78 6.79 -2.79
C PRO A 94 -10.88 8.30 -3.04
N THR A 95 -10.27 9.15 -2.22
CA THR A 95 -10.32 10.62 -2.39
C THR A 95 -9.04 11.20 -2.99
N GLU A 96 -7.96 10.43 -3.06
CA GLU A 96 -6.66 10.91 -3.53
C GLU A 96 -6.49 10.63 -5.03
N ALA A 97 -6.18 11.67 -5.81
CA ALA A 97 -6.09 11.60 -7.27
C ALA A 97 -5.10 10.53 -7.77
N GLU A 98 -3.95 10.39 -7.09
CA GLU A 98 -2.93 9.39 -7.45
C GLU A 98 -3.42 7.95 -7.26
N HIS A 99 -4.24 7.71 -6.23
CA HIS A 99 -4.83 6.43 -5.92
C HIS A 99 -5.97 6.08 -6.89
N ILE A 100 -6.82 7.07 -7.19
CA ILE A 100 -7.90 6.95 -8.18
C ILE A 100 -7.30 6.57 -9.55
N GLU A 101 -6.23 7.24 -9.96
CA GLU A 101 -5.56 6.97 -11.23
C GLU A 101 -4.92 5.58 -11.27
N LEU A 102 -4.28 5.14 -10.16
CA LEU A 102 -3.74 3.79 -10.06
C LEU A 102 -4.83 2.74 -10.27
N LEU A 103 -5.97 2.89 -9.58
CA LEU A 103 -7.10 1.99 -9.71
C LEU A 103 -7.68 2.00 -11.13
N ARG A 104 -7.74 3.16 -11.78
CA ARG A 104 -8.18 3.28 -13.18
C ARG A 104 -7.26 2.50 -14.11
N LEU A 105 -5.94 2.63 -13.97
CA LEU A 105 -4.95 1.91 -14.77
C LEU A 105 -5.06 0.39 -14.58
N MET A 106 -5.21 -0.07 -13.33
CA MET A 106 -5.41 -1.49 -13.03
C MET A 106 -6.67 -2.05 -13.70
N LYS A 107 -7.81 -1.35 -13.58
CA LYS A 107 -9.07 -1.73 -14.24
C LYS A 107 -8.92 -1.84 -15.75
N THR A 108 -8.22 -0.89 -16.37
CA THR A 108 -7.96 -0.92 -17.81
C THR A 108 -7.10 -2.12 -18.19
N ALA A 109 -6.04 -2.39 -17.42
CA ALA A 109 -5.14 -3.51 -17.69
C ALA A 109 -5.84 -4.87 -17.50
N ARG A 110 -6.65 -5.05 -16.46
CA ARG A 110 -7.45 -6.27 -16.26
C ARG A 110 -8.41 -6.50 -17.43
N LYS A 111 -9.13 -5.46 -17.87
CA LYS A 111 -10.03 -5.58 -19.03
C LYS A 111 -9.29 -5.95 -20.31
N ALA A 112 -8.10 -5.39 -20.51
CA ALA A 112 -7.26 -5.75 -21.64
C ALA A 112 -6.79 -7.22 -21.54
N ALA A 113 -6.37 -7.68 -20.36
CA ALA A 113 -5.99 -9.06 -20.13
C ALA A 113 -7.16 -10.03 -20.34
N GLN A 114 -8.36 -9.69 -19.89
CA GLN A 114 -9.57 -10.47 -20.13
C GLN A 114 -9.83 -10.62 -21.63
N LYS A 115 -9.85 -9.50 -22.35
CA LYS A 115 -10.04 -9.50 -23.80
C LYS A 115 -9.00 -10.35 -24.52
N ALA A 116 -7.73 -10.23 -24.10
CA ALA A 116 -6.62 -10.98 -24.65
C ALA A 116 -6.79 -12.50 -24.45
N ILE A 117 -7.26 -12.93 -23.27
CA ILE A 117 -7.60 -14.33 -22.99
C ILE A 117 -8.77 -14.79 -23.86
N ASP A 118 -9.86 -14.02 -23.90
CA ASP A 118 -11.08 -14.35 -24.65
C ASP A 118 -10.83 -14.48 -26.16
N GLU A 119 -9.91 -13.69 -26.70
CA GLU A 119 -9.52 -13.70 -28.12
C GLU A 119 -8.32 -14.60 -28.43
N GLU A 120 -7.78 -15.33 -27.44
CA GLU A 120 -6.57 -16.17 -27.55
C GLU A 120 -5.35 -15.41 -28.09
N GLN A 121 -5.23 -14.13 -27.71
CA GLN A 121 -4.14 -13.25 -28.10
C GLN A 121 -3.23 -12.94 -26.91
N GLY A 122 -1.91 -12.98 -27.11
CA GLY A 122 -0.97 -12.65 -26.03
C GLY A 122 -0.97 -11.17 -25.66
N MET A 123 -1.12 -10.26 -26.64
CA MET A 123 -1.08 -8.80 -26.44
C MET A 123 0.11 -8.29 -25.60
N ALA A 124 1.27 -8.97 -25.70
CA ALA A 124 2.40 -8.79 -24.79
C ALA A 124 2.86 -7.32 -24.71
N LYS A 125 2.95 -6.62 -25.85
CA LYS A 125 3.43 -5.23 -25.90
C LYS A 125 2.46 -4.27 -25.21
N GLU A 126 1.16 -4.43 -25.43
CA GLU A 126 0.11 -3.61 -24.85
C GLU A 126 0.03 -3.83 -23.33
N LEU A 127 0.09 -5.09 -22.89
CA LEU A 127 0.00 -5.46 -21.49
C LEU A 127 1.27 -5.10 -20.72
N ASP A 128 2.46 -5.21 -21.34
CA ASP A 128 3.71 -4.73 -20.76
C ASP A 128 3.66 -3.22 -20.52
N LYS A 129 3.19 -2.45 -21.51
CA LYS A 129 3.00 -1.00 -21.38
C LYS A 129 1.97 -0.66 -20.30
N ALA A 130 0.84 -1.37 -20.23
CA ALA A 130 -0.16 -1.14 -19.19
C ALA A 130 0.42 -1.41 -17.79
N ALA A 131 1.19 -2.48 -17.65
CA ALA A 131 1.90 -2.80 -16.42
C ALA A 131 2.96 -1.76 -16.05
N ASP A 132 3.74 -1.24 -16.99
CA ASP A 132 4.72 -0.19 -16.72
C ASP A 132 4.05 1.11 -16.23
N LEU A 133 2.88 1.44 -16.79
CA LEU A 133 2.07 2.57 -16.32
C LEU A 133 1.57 2.36 -14.89
N ILE A 134 1.12 1.15 -14.55
CA ILE A 134 0.71 0.78 -13.18
C ILE A 134 1.90 0.89 -12.23
N VAL A 135 3.06 0.34 -12.59
CA VAL A 135 4.28 0.43 -11.78
C VAL A 135 4.65 1.89 -11.56
N THR A 136 4.71 2.69 -12.63
CA THR A 136 5.02 4.13 -12.54
C THR A 136 4.07 4.87 -11.61
N GLN A 137 2.75 4.63 -11.74
CA GLN A 137 1.77 5.29 -10.89
C GLN A 137 1.82 4.79 -9.44
N SER A 138 2.09 3.49 -9.22
CA SER A 138 2.27 2.93 -7.89
C SER A 138 3.46 3.53 -7.16
N GLN A 139 4.57 3.80 -7.85
CA GLN A 139 5.74 4.43 -7.25
C GLN A 139 5.43 5.82 -6.70
N LYS A 140 4.54 6.59 -7.35
CA LYS A 140 4.07 7.89 -6.83
C LYS A 140 3.30 7.71 -5.53
N VAL A 141 2.27 6.85 -5.55
CA VAL A 141 1.45 6.52 -4.35
C VAL A 141 2.35 6.06 -3.20
N LEU A 142 3.23 5.09 -3.45
CA LEU A 142 4.14 4.55 -2.44
C LEU A 142 5.14 5.59 -1.93
N LYS A 143 5.58 6.53 -2.77
CA LYS A 143 6.49 7.61 -2.37
C LYS A 143 5.80 8.61 -1.46
N THR A 144 4.59 9.05 -1.84
CA THR A 144 3.75 9.95 -1.05
C THR A 144 3.52 9.36 0.34
N GLU A 145 3.15 8.09 0.39
CA GLU A 145 2.87 7.38 1.64
C GLU A 145 4.13 7.13 2.49
N TRP A 146 5.25 6.83 1.84
CA TRP A 146 6.54 6.74 2.53
C TRP A 146 6.96 8.07 3.16
N ASP A 147 6.68 9.19 2.50
CA ASP A 147 6.98 10.50 3.06
C ASP A 147 6.08 10.81 4.28
N ARG A 148 4.82 10.39 4.28
CA ARG A 148 3.91 10.44 5.46
C ARG A 148 4.44 9.62 6.63
N VAL A 149 4.90 8.39 6.38
CA VAL A 149 5.55 7.55 7.43
C VAL A 149 6.71 8.32 8.08
N LYS A 150 7.55 8.98 7.28
CA LYS A 150 8.72 9.71 7.79
C LYS A 150 8.36 11.00 8.53
N SER A 151 7.29 11.70 8.12
CA SER A 151 6.81 12.88 8.82
C SER A 151 6.07 12.56 10.11
N GLY A 152 5.65 11.29 10.30
CA GLY A 152 4.88 10.86 11.45
C GLY A 152 3.38 11.16 11.32
N GLU A 153 2.89 11.40 10.10
CA GLU A 153 1.47 11.41 9.72
C GLU A 153 0.93 9.98 9.50
#